data_AF-Q5F7L5-F1
#
_entry.id   AF-Q5F7L5-F1
#
_cell.length_a   1.000
_cell.length_b   1.000
_cell.length_c   1.000
_cell.angle_alpha   90.00
_cell.angle_beta   90.00
_cell.angle_gamma   90.00
#
_symmetry.space_group_name_H-M   'P 1'
#
loop_
_entity.id
_entity.type
_entity.pdbx_description
1 polymer ?
#
loop_
_entity_poly.entity_id
_entity_poly.type
_entity_poly.pdbx_seq_one_letter_code
_entity_poly.pdbx_strand_id
1 'polypeptide(L)'
;MSNGARWTVTNDSMLKELDLSEDAQVEFSDNNKFVKVSVSKLKGDGGVFKMYGDIVKGESDKLITRKGSEGTHIIEYMDDAKAKTTGREYLKLVENKGNQEDNKASNKASYKLNVRCTEQGGWCFALGESGASKKVNISTDGKRDFYLYPDTLTPGASSSVLFGEALYQLNAVSDETLVQRMGEIHADGMPQEDNNVWIKRVGGKFSGSRSDYRVGGYGNRYWGFAGGFNRTGFGDKWIHYKGLMLRHLQSSYASEDYVGSGKILRQGGRCLFRLAQPGKQGLL
;
A
#
# COMPACT_ATOMS: atom_id res chain seq x y z
N MET A 1 38.58 7.85 -4.40
CA MET A 1 38.39 6.64 -3.58
C MET A 1 37.96 5.54 -4.53
N SER A 2 38.70 4.44 -4.56
CA SER A 2 38.45 3.30 -5.46
C SER A 2 38.81 1.99 -4.78
N ASN A 3 38.54 0.86 -5.42
CA ASN A 3 38.86 -0.49 -4.94
C ASN A 3 38.37 -0.78 -3.50
N GLY A 4 37.10 -0.46 -3.21
CA GLY A 4 36.48 -0.73 -1.91
C GLY A 4 36.99 0.14 -0.75
N ALA A 5 37.76 1.19 -1.03
CA ALA A 5 38.19 2.15 -0.01
C ALA A 5 37.00 2.70 0.79
N ARG A 6 37.13 2.79 2.12
CA ARG A 6 36.07 3.26 3.02
C ARG A 6 36.43 4.56 3.71
N TRP A 7 35.48 5.47 3.80
CA TRP A 7 35.59 6.72 4.55
C TRP A 7 34.39 6.87 5.47
N THR A 8 34.66 6.98 6.77
CA THR A 8 33.64 7.26 7.77
C THR A 8 33.54 8.76 8.03
N VAL A 9 32.36 9.33 7.85
CA VAL A 9 32.08 10.77 8.02
C VAL A 9 31.52 11.02 9.41
N THR A 10 32.29 11.70 10.26
CA THR A 10 31.91 11.99 11.66
C THR A 10 31.43 13.43 11.90
N ASN A 11 31.73 14.32 10.96
CA ASN A 11 31.37 15.73 10.98
C ASN A 11 31.12 16.23 9.56
N ASP A 12 30.44 17.36 9.46
CA ASP A 12 30.26 18.07 8.19
C ASP A 12 31.61 18.24 7.48
N SER A 13 31.65 17.82 6.23
CA SER A 13 32.87 17.74 5.44
C SER A 13 32.70 18.50 4.13
N MET A 14 33.74 19.21 3.72
CA MET A 14 33.77 19.95 2.45
C MET A 14 34.96 19.51 1.60
N LEU A 15 34.69 18.93 0.44
CA LEU A 15 35.69 18.41 -0.49
C LEU A 15 35.66 19.20 -1.81
N LYS A 16 36.84 19.40 -2.40
CA LYS A 16 36.93 19.93 -3.76
C LYS A 16 36.43 18.91 -4.76
N GLU A 17 36.94 17.68 -4.68
CA GLU A 17 36.56 16.59 -5.57
C GLU A 17 36.41 15.30 -4.77
N LEU A 18 35.42 14.50 -5.14
CA LEU A 18 35.24 13.15 -4.66
C LEU A 18 35.07 12.24 -5.87
N ASP A 19 36.05 11.38 -6.09
CA ASP A 19 35.94 10.24 -7.00
C ASP A 19 35.49 9.04 -6.16
N LEU A 20 34.34 8.47 -6.46
CA LEU A 20 33.80 7.30 -5.77
C LEU A 20 33.51 6.21 -6.79
N SER A 21 34.50 5.34 -6.99
CA SER A 21 34.49 4.29 -8.01
C SER A 21 34.70 2.92 -7.37
N GLU A 22 34.35 1.84 -8.09
CA GLU A 22 34.75 0.46 -7.74
C GLU A 22 34.41 0.08 -6.28
N ASP A 23 33.12 0.19 -5.93
CA ASP A 23 32.56 -0.15 -4.61
C ASP A 23 33.15 0.61 -3.42
N ALA A 24 33.86 1.72 -3.66
CA ALA A 24 34.29 2.62 -2.60
C ALA A 24 33.09 3.16 -1.81
N GLN A 25 33.23 3.25 -0.49
CA GLN A 25 32.11 3.55 0.42
C GLN A 25 32.36 4.81 1.24
N VAL A 26 31.35 5.67 1.29
CA VAL A 26 31.24 6.76 2.26
C VAL A 26 30.15 6.40 3.25
N GLU A 27 30.53 6.20 4.51
CA GLU A 27 29.64 5.79 5.59
C GLU A 27 29.48 6.93 6.59
N PHE A 28 28.26 7.40 6.78
CA PHE A 28 27.97 8.44 7.76
C PHE A 28 27.93 7.80 9.15
N SER A 29 28.59 8.37 10.16
CA SER A 29 29.00 7.58 11.33
C SER A 29 27.92 7.29 12.37
N ASP A 30 26.84 8.07 12.42
CA ASP A 30 25.94 8.09 13.57
C ASP A 30 24.48 8.32 13.14
N ASN A 31 23.59 7.41 13.55
CA ASN A 31 22.16 7.52 13.31
C ASN A 31 21.45 8.54 14.22
N ASN A 32 22.14 9.11 15.22
CA ASN A 32 21.64 10.16 16.10
C ASN A 32 22.20 11.55 15.77
N LYS A 33 23.19 11.64 14.88
CA LYS A 33 23.81 12.90 14.46
C LYS A 33 24.01 12.91 12.95
N PHE A 34 23.04 13.50 12.27
CA PHE A 34 23.06 13.64 10.83
C PHE A 34 24.02 14.74 10.37
N VAL A 35 24.89 14.41 9.41
CA VAL A 35 25.95 15.31 8.91
C VAL A 35 25.88 15.48 7.39
N LYS A 36 26.64 16.44 6.88
CA LYS A 36 26.65 16.83 5.47
C LYS A 36 28.01 16.59 4.85
N VAL A 37 28.04 15.91 3.71
CA VAL A 37 29.21 15.87 2.84
C VAL A 37 28.96 16.79 1.66
N SER A 38 29.66 17.91 1.61
CA SER A 38 29.59 18.85 0.50
C SER A 38 30.78 18.67 -0.44
N VAL A 39 30.52 18.37 -1.70
CA VAL A 39 31.55 18.17 -2.73
C VAL A 39 31.37 19.19 -3.85
N SER A 40 32.46 19.76 -4.36
CA SER A 40 32.33 20.63 -5.53
C SER A 40 32.03 19.80 -6.78
N LYS A 41 32.83 18.75 -7.01
CA LYS A 41 32.59 17.75 -8.07
C LYS A 41 32.54 16.33 -7.51
N LEU A 42 31.55 15.56 -7.94
CA LEU A 42 31.45 14.11 -7.71
C LEU A 42 31.65 13.38 -9.04
N LYS A 43 32.41 12.30 -9.06
CA LYS A 43 32.56 11.43 -10.24
C LYS A 43 32.77 9.98 -9.83
N GLY A 44 32.75 9.09 -10.81
CA GLY A 44 32.93 7.65 -10.62
C GLY A 44 31.62 6.87 -10.70
N ASP A 45 31.73 5.55 -10.80
CA ASP A 45 30.60 4.63 -10.91
C ASP A 45 30.73 3.50 -9.88
N GLY A 46 29.58 3.07 -9.33
CA GLY A 46 29.50 2.00 -8.35
C GLY A 46 29.85 2.41 -6.91
N GLY A 47 30.09 3.70 -6.66
CA GLY A 47 30.30 4.22 -5.32
C GLY A 47 29.06 4.07 -4.42
N VAL A 48 29.27 3.78 -3.14
CA VAL A 48 28.19 3.57 -2.16
C VAL A 48 28.20 4.68 -1.10
N PHE A 49 27.05 5.28 -0.87
CA PHE A 49 26.80 6.17 0.27
C PHE A 49 25.87 5.45 1.26
N LYS A 50 26.38 5.10 2.44
CA LYS A 50 25.57 4.61 3.55
C LYS A 50 25.10 5.77 4.39
N MET A 51 23.81 6.09 4.30
CA MET A 51 23.20 7.26 4.93
C MET A 51 22.18 6.84 5.98
N TYR A 52 22.06 7.66 7.01
CA TYR A 52 21.08 7.53 8.07
C TYR A 52 20.13 8.71 8.07
N GLY A 53 18.97 8.51 8.69
CA GLY A 53 17.95 9.54 8.81
C GLY A 53 16.80 9.09 9.69
N ASP A 54 16.04 10.07 10.15
CA ASP A 54 14.73 9.91 10.77
C ASP A 54 13.68 10.49 9.81
N ILE A 55 13.02 9.62 9.08
CA ILE A 55 11.99 10.00 8.10
C ILE A 55 10.80 10.67 8.76
N VAL A 56 10.46 10.29 10.00
CA VAL A 56 9.33 10.87 10.74
C VAL A 56 9.65 12.31 11.15
N LYS A 57 10.89 12.58 11.56
CA LYS A 57 11.36 13.95 11.87
C LYS A 57 11.75 14.77 10.63
N GLY A 58 12.00 14.12 9.49
CA GLY A 58 12.46 14.78 8.26
C GLY A 58 13.94 15.17 8.29
N GLU A 59 14.75 14.50 9.12
CA GLU A 59 16.16 14.79 9.32
C GLU A 59 17.03 13.63 8.79
N SER A 60 18.15 13.94 8.14
CA SER A 60 19.01 12.94 7.51
C SER A 60 20.37 13.47 7.15
N ASP A 61 21.28 12.53 6.97
CA ASP A 61 22.53 12.75 6.27
C ASP A 61 22.28 13.28 4.86
N LYS A 62 23.17 14.17 4.40
CA LYS A 62 23.02 14.77 3.06
C LYS A 62 24.33 14.80 2.30
N LEU A 63 24.27 14.35 1.06
CA LEU A 63 25.29 14.62 0.05
C LEU A 63 24.91 15.90 -0.70
N ILE A 64 25.81 16.88 -0.73
CA ILE A 64 25.58 18.18 -1.38
C ILE A 64 26.58 18.36 -2.52
N THR A 65 26.13 18.38 -3.77
CA THR A 65 27.00 18.64 -4.94
C THR A 65 26.88 20.10 -5.37
N ARG A 66 28.00 20.83 -5.59
CA ARG A 66 27.98 22.29 -5.83
C ARG A 66 28.27 22.75 -7.24
N LYS A 67 28.97 21.95 -8.06
CA LYS A 67 29.33 22.30 -9.45
C LYS A 67 29.07 21.18 -10.45
N GLY A 68 29.13 19.91 -10.06
CA GLY A 68 28.91 18.83 -11.02
C GLY A 68 28.90 17.48 -10.34
N SER A 69 28.17 16.55 -10.91
CA SER A 69 28.19 15.17 -10.46
C SER A 69 28.04 14.24 -11.64
N GLU A 70 28.81 13.18 -11.70
CA GLU A 70 28.77 12.23 -12.82
C GLU A 70 28.77 10.79 -12.30
N GLY A 71 28.25 9.89 -13.14
CA GLY A 71 28.19 8.45 -12.89
C GLY A 71 26.94 7.99 -12.12
N THR A 72 26.96 6.72 -11.73
CA THR A 72 25.85 6.03 -11.06
C THR A 72 26.30 5.54 -9.69
N HIS A 73 25.65 6.04 -8.65
CA HIS A 73 25.98 5.73 -7.25
C HIS A 73 24.84 4.99 -6.58
N ILE A 74 25.18 4.26 -5.53
CA ILE A 74 24.25 3.51 -4.70
C ILE A 74 24.08 4.25 -3.39
N ILE A 75 22.83 4.42 -2.96
CA ILE A 75 22.51 4.83 -1.60
C ILE A 75 22.05 3.59 -0.83
N GLU A 76 22.74 3.31 0.27
CA GLU A 76 22.28 2.36 1.26
C GLU A 76 21.61 3.14 2.39
N TYR A 77 20.37 2.78 2.68
CA TYR A 77 19.57 3.38 3.73
C TYR A 77 18.93 2.25 4.53
N MET A 78 19.08 2.30 5.86
CA MET A 78 18.68 1.21 6.74
C MET A 78 17.16 1.19 6.96
N ASP A 79 16.57 0.00 6.91
CA ASP A 79 15.17 -0.20 7.25
C ASP A 79 14.89 0.12 8.73
N ASP A 80 13.73 0.71 9.00
CA ASP A 80 13.18 0.88 10.34
C ASP A 80 11.71 0.49 10.39
N ALA A 81 11.46 -0.79 10.68
CA ALA A 81 10.12 -1.33 10.83
C ALA A 81 9.31 -0.69 11.98
N LYS A 82 9.95 0.04 12.91
CA LYS A 82 9.27 0.69 14.05
C LYS A 82 8.92 2.16 13.75
N ALA A 83 9.38 2.71 12.63
CA ALA A 83 9.08 4.07 12.24
C ALA A 83 7.57 4.29 12.13
N LYS A 84 7.05 5.33 12.81
CA LYS A 84 5.62 5.67 12.83
C LYS A 84 5.23 6.54 11.62
N THR A 85 5.58 6.09 10.42
CA THR A 85 5.28 6.79 9.16
C THR A 85 3.79 6.75 8.82
N THR A 86 3.29 7.81 8.20
CA THR A 86 1.92 7.97 7.74
C THR A 86 1.77 7.86 6.21
N GLY A 87 2.88 7.78 5.48
CA GLY A 87 2.91 7.79 4.01
C GLY A 87 2.85 9.21 3.44
N ARG A 88 3.17 10.22 4.25
CA ARG A 88 3.24 11.64 3.86
C ARG A 88 4.64 12.22 4.03
N GLU A 89 5.52 11.47 4.67
CA GLU A 89 6.89 11.84 4.92
C GLU A 89 7.72 11.71 3.63
N TYR A 90 8.76 12.51 3.53
CA TYR A 90 9.78 12.38 2.50
C TYR A 90 11.08 12.98 3.03
N LEU A 91 12.20 12.55 2.47
CA LEU A 91 13.51 12.88 3.03
C LEU A 91 14.50 13.16 1.91
N LYS A 92 15.08 14.37 1.90
CA LYS A 92 16.10 14.75 0.92
C LYS A 92 17.46 14.19 1.32
N LEU A 93 18.01 13.28 0.52
CA LEU A 93 19.33 12.69 0.76
C LEU A 93 20.44 13.32 -0.11
N VAL A 94 20.08 13.76 -1.32
CA VAL A 94 21.01 14.43 -2.23
C VAL A 94 20.48 15.81 -2.58
N GLU A 95 21.30 16.83 -2.34
CA GLU A 95 21.01 18.22 -2.66
C GLU A 95 22.02 18.74 -3.70
N ASN A 96 21.53 19.12 -4.87
CA ASN A 96 22.34 19.69 -5.94
C ASN A 96 22.23 21.22 -5.89
N LYS A 97 23.35 21.91 -5.71
CA LYS A 97 23.45 23.38 -5.65
C LYS A 97 24.17 23.99 -6.86
N GLY A 98 24.44 23.17 -7.87
CA GLY A 98 25.01 23.64 -9.13
C GLY A 98 24.10 24.64 -9.83
N ASN A 99 24.67 25.37 -10.79
CA ASN A 99 23.90 26.22 -11.69
C ASN A 99 23.06 25.36 -12.67
N GLN A 100 22.34 25.99 -13.60
CA GLN A 100 21.53 25.24 -14.59
C GLN A 100 22.36 24.30 -15.48
N GLU A 101 23.59 24.69 -15.85
CA GLU A 101 24.47 23.88 -16.68
C GLU A 101 25.01 22.66 -15.93
N ASP A 102 25.35 22.85 -14.66
CA ASP A 102 25.77 21.82 -13.71
C ASP A 102 24.64 20.83 -13.39
N ASN A 103 23.38 21.25 -13.56
CA ASN A 103 22.16 20.47 -13.28
C ASN A 103 21.51 19.87 -14.53
N LYS A 104 22.15 19.97 -15.71
CA LYS A 104 21.72 19.26 -16.92
C LYS A 104 21.77 17.75 -16.73
N ALA A 105 20.91 17.05 -17.46
CA ALA A 105 20.80 15.59 -17.38
C ALA A 105 22.13 14.85 -17.61
N SER A 106 22.90 15.31 -18.60
CA SER A 106 24.21 14.76 -18.96
C SER A 106 25.30 14.98 -17.91
N ASN A 107 25.13 15.96 -17.02
CA ASN A 107 26.16 16.42 -16.08
C ASN A 107 25.77 16.12 -14.63
N LYS A 108 24.85 15.16 -14.44
CA LYS A 108 24.32 14.80 -13.13
C LYS A 108 24.36 13.30 -12.91
N ALA A 109 24.91 12.97 -11.74
CA ALA A 109 24.92 11.62 -11.23
C ALA A 109 23.50 11.11 -11.03
N SER A 110 23.33 9.81 -11.25
CA SER A 110 22.12 9.08 -10.89
C SER A 110 22.35 8.30 -9.59
N TYR A 111 21.27 8.11 -8.84
CA TYR A 111 21.31 7.38 -7.57
C TYR A 111 20.23 6.31 -7.58
N LYS A 112 20.57 5.13 -7.06
CA LYS A 112 19.64 4.03 -6.83
C LYS A 112 19.83 3.47 -5.43
N LEU A 113 18.79 2.87 -4.88
CA LEU A 113 18.94 2.03 -3.70
C LEU A 113 19.58 0.70 -4.08
N ASN A 114 20.31 0.08 -3.14
CA ASN A 114 20.81 -1.29 -3.32
C ASN A 114 19.67 -2.32 -3.33
N VAL A 115 18.55 -1.97 -2.70
CA VAL A 115 17.30 -2.72 -2.64
C VAL A 115 16.20 -2.00 -3.43
N ARG A 116 15.06 -2.65 -3.70
CA ARG A 116 13.94 -2.01 -4.42
C ARG A 116 13.43 -0.75 -3.69
N CYS A 117 13.35 -0.84 -2.37
CA CYS A 117 12.93 0.22 -1.48
C CYS A 117 13.43 -0.07 -0.07
N THR A 118 13.43 0.94 0.79
CA THR A 118 13.66 0.76 2.24
C THR A 118 12.33 0.72 2.98
N GLU A 119 12.16 -0.25 3.89
CA GLU A 119 10.97 -0.40 4.72
C GLU A 119 11.03 0.51 5.94
N GLN A 120 10.04 1.38 6.07
CA GLN A 120 9.93 2.39 7.11
C GLN A 120 8.51 2.31 7.65
N GLY A 121 8.36 1.60 8.77
CA GLY A 121 7.06 1.23 9.32
C GLY A 121 6.21 0.43 8.32
N GLY A 122 5.01 0.95 8.04
CA GLY A 122 4.06 0.33 7.11
C GLY A 122 4.34 0.62 5.63
N TRP A 123 5.37 1.40 5.31
CA TRP A 123 5.62 1.91 3.96
C TRP A 123 7.00 1.50 3.43
N CYS A 124 7.06 1.24 2.14
CA CYS A 124 8.25 0.97 1.35
C CYS A 124 8.60 2.26 0.60
N PHE A 125 9.73 2.87 0.96
CA PHE A 125 10.21 4.15 0.44
C PHE A 125 11.18 3.93 -0.73
N ALA A 126 10.88 4.53 -1.86
CA ALA A 126 11.74 4.54 -3.03
C ALA A 126 12.62 5.79 -3.06
N LEU A 127 13.73 5.70 -3.78
CA LEU A 127 14.63 6.84 -4.04
C LEU A 127 14.39 7.37 -5.44
N GLY A 128 14.26 8.70 -5.57
CA GLY A 128 14.14 9.34 -6.88
C GLY A 128 14.06 10.86 -6.80
N GLU A 129 13.90 11.49 -7.96
CA GLU A 129 13.67 12.94 -8.06
C GLU A 129 12.24 13.29 -7.62
N SER A 130 12.00 14.56 -7.29
CA SER A 130 10.73 15.03 -6.72
C SER A 130 9.50 14.69 -7.57
N GLY A 131 9.60 14.73 -8.90
CA GLY A 131 8.51 14.40 -9.83
C GLY A 131 8.15 12.92 -9.90
N ALA A 132 8.99 12.02 -9.37
CA ALA A 132 8.71 10.59 -9.34
C ALA A 132 7.78 10.18 -8.18
N SER A 133 7.67 11.03 -7.14
CA SER A 133 6.76 10.81 -6.03
C SER A 133 5.30 11.00 -6.46
N LYS A 134 4.50 9.95 -6.31
CA LYS A 134 3.05 9.97 -6.64
C LYS A 134 2.15 10.26 -5.44
N LYS A 135 2.67 10.09 -4.21
CA LYS A 135 1.88 10.13 -2.97
C LYS A 135 2.07 11.42 -2.20
N VAL A 136 3.27 11.99 -2.29
CA VAL A 136 3.61 13.25 -1.65
C VAL A 136 4.06 14.21 -2.73
N ASN A 137 3.46 15.40 -2.74
CA ASN A 137 3.89 16.44 -3.66
C ASN A 137 5.20 17.05 -3.12
N ILE A 138 6.30 16.81 -3.84
CA ILE A 138 7.60 17.40 -3.55
C ILE A 138 7.83 18.48 -4.61
N SER A 139 7.99 19.73 -4.17
CA SER A 139 8.18 20.86 -5.08
C SER A 139 9.40 20.64 -5.98
N THR A 140 9.22 20.81 -7.30
CA THR A 140 10.31 20.76 -8.27
C THR A 140 10.99 22.12 -8.35
N ASP A 141 12.28 22.20 -8.06
CA ASP A 141 13.09 23.43 -8.22
C ASP A 141 14.07 23.34 -9.40
N GLY A 142 13.97 22.28 -10.21
CA GLY A 142 14.83 22.04 -11.37
C GLY A 142 16.26 21.61 -11.03
N LYS A 143 16.60 21.41 -9.74
CA LYS A 143 17.97 21.02 -9.33
C LYS A 143 18.21 19.51 -9.35
N ARG A 144 17.16 18.71 -9.58
CA ARG A 144 17.22 17.25 -9.67
C ARG A 144 17.76 16.61 -8.39
N ASP A 145 17.32 17.15 -7.25
CA ASP A 145 17.58 16.58 -5.92
C ASP A 145 16.96 15.18 -5.81
N PHE A 146 17.58 14.31 -5.01
CA PHE A 146 17.06 12.96 -4.75
C PHE A 146 16.47 12.86 -3.34
N TYR A 147 15.30 12.24 -3.29
CA TYR A 147 14.48 12.10 -2.11
C TYR A 147 14.13 10.63 -1.90
N LEU A 148 14.08 10.20 -0.65
CA LEU A 148 13.26 9.07 -0.24
C LEU A 148 11.81 9.55 -0.11
N TYR A 149 10.89 8.81 -0.73
CA TYR A 149 9.45 9.07 -0.65
C TYR A 149 8.65 7.75 -0.64
N PRO A 150 7.43 7.74 -0.08
CA PRO A 150 6.63 6.52 0.01
C PRO A 150 6.17 6.09 -1.39
N ASP A 151 6.43 4.84 -1.75
CA ASP A 151 6.01 4.26 -3.03
C ASP A 151 4.92 3.22 -2.87
N THR A 152 5.08 2.22 -2.01
CA THR A 152 4.02 1.23 -1.72
C THR A 152 3.91 0.98 -0.23
N LEU A 153 2.85 0.31 0.21
CA LEU A 153 2.89 -0.33 1.52
C LEU A 153 3.94 -1.44 1.52
N THR A 154 4.47 -1.77 2.70
CA THR A 154 5.30 -2.97 2.87
C THR A 154 4.43 -4.23 2.67
N PRO A 155 5.00 -5.38 2.29
CA PRO A 155 4.25 -6.62 2.10
C PRO A 155 3.38 -6.99 3.32
N GLY A 156 3.89 -6.75 4.54
CA GLY A 156 3.14 -6.98 5.78
C GLY A 156 1.94 -6.04 5.96
N ALA A 157 2.11 -4.75 5.65
CA ALA A 157 1.02 -3.77 5.70
C ALA A 157 -0.02 -4.03 4.60
N SER A 158 0.41 -4.29 3.36
CA SER A 158 -0.49 -4.66 2.25
C SER A 158 -1.28 -5.94 2.56
N SER A 159 -0.66 -6.95 3.17
CA SER A 159 -1.34 -8.20 3.57
C SER A 159 -2.49 -7.93 4.55
N SER A 160 -2.29 -7.00 5.48
CA SER A 160 -3.29 -6.63 6.47
C SER A 160 -4.49 -5.91 5.84
N VAL A 161 -4.23 -5.01 4.89
CA VAL A 161 -5.29 -4.34 4.12
C VAL A 161 -6.05 -5.34 3.26
N LEU A 162 -5.35 -6.23 2.55
CA LEU A 162 -5.98 -7.29 1.74
C LEU A 162 -6.86 -8.22 2.57
N PHE A 163 -6.42 -8.58 3.77
CA PHE A 163 -7.24 -9.38 4.69
C PHE A 163 -8.52 -8.64 5.08
N GLY A 164 -8.44 -7.35 5.40
CA GLY A 164 -9.58 -6.50 5.69
C GLY A 164 -10.57 -6.41 4.51
N GLU A 165 -10.07 -6.20 3.29
CA GLU A 165 -10.89 -6.17 2.08
C GLU A 165 -11.55 -7.53 1.79
N ALA A 166 -10.80 -8.62 1.97
CA ALA A 166 -11.33 -9.97 1.80
C ALA A 166 -12.45 -10.28 2.80
N LEU A 167 -12.30 -9.84 4.06
CA LEU A 167 -13.36 -9.95 5.08
C LEU A 167 -14.58 -9.11 4.73
N TYR A 168 -14.40 -7.86 4.28
CA TYR A 168 -15.50 -7.00 3.86
C TYR A 168 -16.28 -7.62 2.70
N GLN A 169 -15.57 -8.09 1.67
CA GLN A 169 -16.16 -8.77 0.51
C GLN A 169 -16.96 -10.02 0.90
N LEU A 170 -16.44 -10.84 1.82
CA LEU A 170 -17.17 -11.98 2.36
C LEU A 170 -18.44 -11.57 3.13
N ASN A 171 -18.43 -10.42 3.80
CA ASN A 171 -19.62 -9.88 4.45
C ASN A 171 -20.64 -9.35 3.43
N ALA A 172 -20.22 -8.57 2.44
CA ALA A 172 -21.10 -8.06 1.39
C ALA A 172 -21.83 -9.19 0.65
N VAL A 173 -21.11 -10.23 0.22
CA VAL A 173 -21.69 -11.43 -0.40
C VAL A 173 -22.65 -12.16 0.54
N SER A 174 -22.40 -12.10 1.86
CA SER A 174 -23.27 -12.71 2.86
C SER A 174 -24.61 -12.01 2.95
N ASP A 175 -24.59 -10.68 3.04
CA ASP A 175 -25.79 -9.88 3.24
C ASP A 175 -26.61 -9.76 1.93
N GLU A 176 -25.97 -9.54 0.79
CA GLU A 176 -26.64 -9.42 -0.53
C GLU A 176 -27.53 -10.62 -0.83
N THR A 177 -27.00 -11.82 -0.60
CA THR A 177 -27.73 -13.06 -0.96
C THR A 177 -28.96 -13.34 -0.09
N LEU A 178 -29.04 -12.73 1.08
CA LEU A 178 -30.21 -12.79 1.96
C LEU A 178 -31.22 -11.73 1.54
N VAL A 179 -30.76 -10.49 1.29
CA VAL A 179 -31.59 -9.39 0.79
C VAL A 179 -32.22 -9.74 -0.56
N GLN A 180 -31.44 -10.31 -1.48
CA GLN A 180 -31.93 -10.82 -2.77
C GLN A 180 -33.07 -11.82 -2.58
N ARG A 181 -32.92 -12.78 -1.67
CA ARG A 181 -33.97 -13.77 -1.41
C ARG A 181 -35.22 -13.14 -0.81
N MET A 182 -35.08 -12.20 0.12
CA MET A 182 -36.24 -11.49 0.67
C MET A 182 -36.92 -10.60 -0.37
N GLY A 183 -36.14 -10.01 -1.28
CA GLY A 183 -36.64 -9.26 -2.43
C GLY A 183 -37.39 -10.14 -3.43
N GLU A 184 -36.88 -11.34 -3.72
CA GLU A 184 -37.54 -12.34 -4.58
C GLU A 184 -38.90 -12.76 -3.99
N ILE A 185 -38.93 -13.15 -2.71
CA ILE A 185 -40.19 -13.50 -2.04
C ILE A 185 -41.17 -12.33 -2.03
N HIS A 186 -40.68 -11.10 -1.88
CA HIS A 186 -41.53 -9.91 -1.96
C HIS A 186 -42.09 -9.67 -3.37
N ALA A 187 -41.26 -9.88 -4.40
CA ALA A 187 -41.60 -9.63 -5.80
C ALA A 187 -42.59 -10.66 -6.36
N ASP A 188 -42.57 -11.90 -5.86
CA ASP A 188 -43.48 -12.95 -6.32
C ASP A 188 -44.96 -12.58 -6.13
N GLY A 189 -45.27 -11.63 -5.22
CA GLY A 189 -46.54 -10.89 -5.19
C GLY A 189 -47.81 -11.70 -4.92
N MET A 190 -47.74 -13.03 -4.99
CA MET A 190 -48.79 -14.03 -4.78
C MET A 190 -48.58 -14.59 -3.38
N PRO A 191 -49.21 -13.99 -2.36
CA PRO A 191 -48.84 -14.24 -0.98
C PRO A 191 -49.46 -15.57 -0.54
N GLN A 192 -48.69 -16.66 -0.61
CA GLN A 192 -49.05 -17.94 0.01
C GLN A 192 -48.31 -18.08 1.35
N GLU A 193 -48.93 -18.76 2.32
CA GLU A 193 -48.27 -19.14 3.58
C GLU A 193 -47.22 -20.21 3.29
N ASP A 194 -46.08 -19.79 2.76
CA ASP A 194 -45.03 -20.70 2.34
C ASP A 194 -43.95 -20.84 3.43
N ASN A 195 -43.62 -22.09 3.70
CA ASN A 195 -42.52 -22.54 4.54
C ASN A 195 -41.48 -23.21 3.63
N ASN A 196 -40.51 -22.43 3.15
CA ASN A 196 -39.55 -22.93 2.17
C ASN A 196 -38.18 -23.20 2.80
N VAL A 197 -37.67 -24.40 2.55
CA VAL A 197 -36.26 -24.77 2.78
C VAL A 197 -35.51 -24.62 1.47
N TRP A 198 -34.28 -24.15 1.55
CA TRP A 198 -33.46 -23.92 0.37
C TRP A 198 -31.99 -24.15 0.63
N ILE A 199 -31.28 -24.45 -0.45
CA ILE A 199 -29.83 -24.54 -0.50
C ILE A 199 -29.34 -23.93 -1.81
N LYS A 200 -28.25 -23.16 -1.77
CA LYS A 200 -27.55 -22.67 -2.96
C LYS A 200 -26.05 -22.72 -2.80
N ARG A 201 -25.37 -23.00 -3.91
CA ARG A 201 -23.93 -22.79 -4.06
C ARG A 201 -23.68 -21.33 -4.37
N VAL A 202 -22.69 -20.75 -3.74
CA VAL A 202 -22.31 -19.34 -3.89
C VAL A 202 -20.84 -19.33 -4.26
N GLY A 203 -20.45 -18.50 -5.20
CA GLY A 203 -19.05 -18.35 -5.54
C GLY A 203 -18.82 -17.19 -6.47
N GLY A 204 -17.59 -16.70 -6.45
CA GLY A 204 -17.19 -15.54 -7.24
C GLY A 204 -15.73 -15.19 -7.04
N LYS A 205 -15.33 -14.12 -7.71
CA LYS A 205 -14.00 -13.55 -7.61
C LYS A 205 -14.15 -12.04 -7.46
N PHE A 206 -13.47 -11.48 -6.48
CA PHE A 206 -13.13 -10.06 -6.44
C PHE A 206 -11.71 -9.89 -6.95
N SER A 207 -11.46 -8.78 -7.64
CA SER A 207 -10.12 -8.38 -8.05
C SER A 207 -9.92 -6.91 -7.77
N GLY A 208 -8.80 -6.57 -7.12
CA GLY A 208 -8.33 -5.20 -7.03
C GLY A 208 -7.52 -4.84 -8.25
N SER A 209 -7.63 -3.58 -8.66
CA SER A 209 -6.79 -3.05 -9.72
C SER A 209 -5.36 -2.88 -9.24
N ARG A 210 -4.39 -3.11 -10.12
CA ARG A 210 -2.98 -2.78 -9.87
C ARG A 210 -2.72 -1.28 -9.67
N SER A 211 -3.70 -0.45 -10.02
CA SER A 211 -3.70 0.99 -9.72
C SER A 211 -4.01 1.32 -8.26
N ASP A 212 -4.49 0.36 -7.46
CA ASP A 212 -4.67 0.56 -6.02
C ASP A 212 -3.30 0.63 -5.35
N TYR A 213 -2.94 1.81 -4.87
CA TYR A 213 -1.62 2.04 -4.27
C TYR A 213 -1.44 1.39 -2.88
N ARG A 214 -2.52 0.94 -2.22
CA ARG A 214 -2.43 0.34 -0.88
C ARG A 214 -2.02 -1.12 -0.97
N VAL A 215 -2.68 -1.86 -1.85
CA VAL A 215 -2.53 -3.31 -1.94
C VAL A 215 -2.02 -3.80 -3.28
N GLY A 216 -2.06 -2.94 -4.30
CA GLY A 216 -1.72 -3.30 -5.66
C GLY A 216 -2.72 -4.28 -6.27
N GLY A 217 -2.27 -5.05 -7.25
CA GLY A 217 -3.11 -6.06 -7.90
C GLY A 217 -3.39 -7.19 -6.93
N TYR A 218 -4.66 -7.61 -6.82
CA TYR A 218 -4.99 -8.77 -6.01
C TYR A 218 -6.21 -9.52 -6.55
N GLY A 219 -6.31 -10.79 -6.18
CA GLY A 219 -7.49 -11.61 -6.41
C GLY A 219 -7.97 -12.25 -5.12
N ASN A 220 -9.28 -12.16 -4.85
CA ASN A 220 -9.96 -12.90 -3.80
C ASN A 220 -11.03 -13.79 -4.42
N ARG A 221 -10.80 -15.11 -4.42
CA ARG A 221 -11.78 -16.10 -4.88
C ARG A 221 -12.51 -16.65 -3.68
N TYR A 222 -13.83 -16.68 -3.73
CA TYR A 222 -14.63 -17.28 -2.68
C TYR A 222 -15.62 -18.30 -3.26
N TRP A 223 -15.96 -19.29 -2.46
CA TRP A 223 -17.00 -20.25 -2.75
C TRP A 223 -17.59 -20.81 -1.46
N GLY A 224 -18.78 -21.38 -1.55
CA GLY A 224 -19.37 -22.09 -0.42
C GLY A 224 -20.83 -22.41 -0.62
N PHE A 225 -21.48 -22.77 0.49
CA PHE A 225 -22.88 -23.18 0.51
C PHE A 225 -23.66 -22.32 1.49
N ALA A 226 -24.89 -22.05 1.11
CA ALA A 226 -25.86 -21.34 1.90
C ALA A 226 -27.15 -22.14 1.92
N GLY A 227 -27.73 -22.31 3.09
CA GLY A 227 -29.05 -22.89 3.21
C GLY A 227 -29.86 -22.14 4.25
N GLY A 228 -31.17 -22.27 4.19
CA GLY A 228 -32.03 -21.57 5.14
C GLY A 228 -33.46 -22.03 5.09
N PHE A 229 -34.22 -21.43 5.98
CA PHE A 229 -35.65 -21.58 6.10
C PHE A 229 -36.28 -20.18 6.10
N ASN A 230 -37.35 -19.99 5.34
CA ASN A 230 -38.14 -18.76 5.38
C ASN A 230 -39.62 -19.07 5.51
N ARG A 231 -40.30 -18.21 6.26
CA ARG A 231 -41.74 -18.24 6.50
C ARG A 231 -42.34 -16.88 6.22
N THR A 232 -43.38 -16.86 5.39
CA THR A 232 -44.22 -15.69 5.17
C THR A 232 -45.46 -15.83 6.06
N GLY A 233 -45.83 -14.76 6.76
CA GLY A 233 -47.02 -14.72 7.59
C GLY A 233 -47.86 -13.48 7.31
N PHE A 234 -49.18 -13.66 7.36
CA PHE A 234 -50.16 -12.60 7.16
C PHE A 234 -50.70 -12.11 8.50
N GLY A 235 -50.68 -10.81 8.72
CA GLY A 235 -51.49 -10.16 9.75
C GLY A 235 -52.49 -9.22 9.09
N ASP A 236 -53.52 -8.80 9.82
CA ASP A 236 -54.69 -8.05 9.32
C ASP A 236 -54.37 -6.81 8.47
N LYS A 237 -53.19 -6.21 8.66
CA LYS A 237 -52.73 -5.03 7.91
C LYS A 237 -51.30 -5.15 7.37
N TRP A 238 -50.60 -6.27 7.58
CA TRP A 238 -49.17 -6.38 7.32
C TRP A 238 -48.78 -7.79 6.88
N ILE A 239 -47.99 -7.91 5.83
CA ILE A 239 -47.27 -9.14 5.49
C ILE A 239 -45.92 -9.08 6.20
N HIS A 240 -45.56 -10.12 6.96
CA HIS A 240 -44.26 -10.23 7.59
C HIS A 240 -43.49 -11.44 7.07
N TYR A 241 -42.25 -11.20 6.65
CA TYR A 241 -41.32 -12.23 6.20
C TYR A 241 -40.30 -12.49 7.31
N LYS A 242 -40.12 -13.75 7.70
CA LYS A 242 -39.09 -14.16 8.67
C LYS A 242 -38.24 -15.25 8.04
N GLY A 243 -36.94 -15.26 8.32
CA GLY A 243 -36.06 -16.29 7.82
C GLY A 243 -34.89 -16.55 8.75
N LEU A 244 -34.30 -17.74 8.60
CA LEU A 244 -33.04 -18.13 9.20
C LEU A 244 -32.16 -18.70 8.09
N MET A 245 -30.89 -18.33 8.06
CA MET A 245 -29.94 -18.78 7.06
C MET A 245 -28.65 -19.23 7.76
N LEU A 246 -28.11 -20.38 7.36
CA LEU A 246 -26.79 -20.84 7.73
C LEU A 246 -25.89 -20.87 6.50
N ARG A 247 -24.61 -20.56 6.69
CA ARG A 247 -23.63 -20.45 5.62
C ARG A 247 -22.27 -21.00 6.00
N HIS A 248 -21.62 -21.56 5.00
CA HIS A 248 -20.21 -21.89 5.01
C HIS A 248 -19.57 -21.27 3.78
N LEU A 249 -18.64 -20.33 3.98
CA LEU A 249 -17.89 -19.67 2.90
C LEU A 249 -16.39 -19.86 3.13
N GLN A 250 -15.69 -20.21 2.05
CA GLN A 250 -14.25 -20.27 1.97
C GLN A 250 -13.77 -19.22 0.98
N SER A 251 -12.77 -18.43 1.38
CA SER A 251 -12.10 -17.46 0.54
C SER A 251 -10.61 -17.75 0.51
N SER A 252 -9.99 -17.53 -0.65
CA SER A 252 -8.55 -17.51 -0.85
C SER A 252 -8.19 -16.20 -1.52
N TYR A 253 -7.34 -15.41 -0.87
CA TYR A 253 -6.83 -14.15 -1.40
C TYR A 253 -5.32 -14.24 -1.64
N ALA A 254 -4.84 -13.60 -2.69
CA ALA A 254 -3.42 -13.52 -3.02
C ALA A 254 -3.11 -12.15 -3.63
N SER A 255 -1.93 -11.62 -3.32
CA SER A 255 -1.39 -10.43 -3.99
C SER A 255 -0.71 -10.82 -5.30
N GLU A 256 -0.76 -9.93 -6.28
CA GLU A 256 -0.02 -10.04 -7.54
C GLU A 256 1.37 -9.38 -7.44
N ASP A 257 1.62 -8.59 -6.39
CA ASP A 257 2.84 -7.78 -6.24
C ASP A 257 3.85 -8.37 -5.25
N TYR A 258 3.46 -9.39 -4.47
CA TYR A 258 4.37 -10.19 -3.64
C TYR A 258 3.89 -11.62 -3.49
N VAL A 259 4.83 -12.52 -3.17
CA VAL A 259 4.53 -13.94 -2.95
C VAL A 259 3.84 -14.10 -1.60
N GLY A 260 2.56 -14.45 -1.64
CA GLY A 260 1.77 -14.69 -0.43
C GLY A 260 0.31 -14.95 -0.75
N SER A 261 -0.32 -15.81 0.04
CA SER A 261 -1.77 -16.05 -0.03
C SER A 261 -2.33 -16.33 1.35
N GLY A 262 -3.58 -15.96 1.58
CA GLY A 262 -4.31 -16.28 2.80
C GLY A 262 -5.63 -16.95 2.50
N LYS A 263 -6.14 -17.70 3.48
CA LYS A 263 -7.45 -18.33 3.42
C LYS A 263 -8.30 -17.87 4.58
N ILE A 264 -9.58 -17.60 4.31
CA ILE A 264 -10.56 -17.21 5.31
C ILE A 264 -11.71 -18.22 5.26
N LEU A 265 -12.03 -18.78 6.42
CA LEU A 265 -13.19 -19.63 6.62
C LEU A 265 -14.22 -18.87 7.42
N ARG A 266 -15.45 -18.75 6.91
CA ARG A 266 -16.58 -18.20 7.65
C ARG A 266 -17.67 -19.25 7.80
N GLN A 267 -18.12 -19.41 9.04
CA GLN A 267 -19.26 -20.26 9.39
C GLN A 267 -20.31 -19.44 10.13
N GLY A 268 -21.57 -19.58 9.74
CA GLY A 268 -22.71 -19.00 10.45
C GLY A 268 -23.11 -17.59 10.01
N GLY A 269 -24.39 -17.31 10.28
CA GLY A 269 -25.08 -16.05 10.11
C GLY A 269 -26.46 -16.20 10.77
N ARG A 270 -27.00 -15.15 11.39
CA ARG A 270 -28.39 -15.10 11.87
C ARG A 270 -28.91 -13.73 11.52
N CYS A 271 -30.08 -13.66 10.91
CA CYS A 271 -30.70 -12.38 10.63
C CYS A 271 -32.22 -12.52 10.69
N LEU A 272 -32.87 -11.59 11.38
CA LEU A 272 -34.32 -11.51 11.51
C LEU A 272 -34.75 -10.22 10.82
N PHE A 273 -35.30 -10.31 9.61
CA PHE A 273 -35.92 -9.17 8.95
C PHE A 273 -37.41 -9.11 9.30
N ARG A 274 -37.96 -7.90 9.41
CA ARG A 274 -39.39 -7.65 9.56
C ARG A 274 -39.73 -6.42 8.73
N LEU A 275 -40.34 -6.64 7.57
CA LEU A 275 -40.86 -5.56 6.73
C LEU A 275 -42.36 -5.41 6.99
N ALA A 276 -42.84 -4.18 7.07
CA ALA A 276 -44.25 -3.83 7.26
C ALA A 276 -44.72 -3.09 6.00
N GLN A 277 -45.77 -3.59 5.35
CA GLN A 277 -46.47 -2.87 4.29
C GLN A 277 -47.88 -2.52 4.74
N PRO A 278 -48.38 -1.30 4.47
CA PRO A 278 -49.75 -0.92 4.76
C PRO A 278 -50.72 -1.66 3.83
N GLY A 279 -51.66 -2.39 4.44
CA GLY A 279 -52.69 -3.16 3.75
C GLY A 279 -53.50 -2.35 2.74
N LYS A 280 -53.66 -2.91 1.54
CA LYS A 280 -54.61 -2.47 0.52
C LYS A 280 -56.03 -2.48 1.12
N GLN A 281 -56.55 -1.32 1.52
CA GLN A 281 -57.97 -1.18 1.81
C GLN A 281 -58.75 -1.12 0.50
N GLY A 282 -59.61 -2.12 0.30
CA GLY A 282 -60.90 -2.02 -0.37
C GLY A 282 -60.92 -1.51 -1.81
N LEU A 283 -60.82 -2.43 -2.77
CA LEU A 283 -61.53 -2.30 -4.04
C LEU A 283 -62.76 -3.20 -3.94
N LEU A 284 -63.91 -2.58 -3.62
CA LEU A 284 -65.24 -3.06 -3.99
C LEU A 284 -65.81 -2.03 -4.96
#